data_AF-Q0UAL7-F1
#
_entry.id   AF-Q0UAL7-F1
#
_cell.length_a   1.000
_cell.length_b   1.000
_cell.length_c   1.000
_cell.angle_alpha   90.00
_cell.angle_beta   90.00
_cell.angle_gamma   90.00
#
_symmetry.space_group_name_H-M   'P 1'
#
loop_
_entity.id
_entity.type
_entity.pdbx_description
1 polymer ?
#
loop_
_entity_poly.entity_id
_entity_poly.type
_entity_poly.pdbx_seq_one_letter_code
_entity_poly.pdbx_strand_id
1 'polypeptide(L)'
;MTLEWCRKPDVGLPRPDLCVFLDISADDAAKRGGYGTEKYEKKEMQDRVRELFETLMGRKEGEDFVRIDAGASLEEVQKKVKHEVDRCIERVDREDLALRVVEEW
;
A
#
# COMPACT_ATOMS: atom_id res chain seq x y z
N MET A 1 3.05 14.55 -15.53
CA MET A 1 2.56 13.16 -15.72
C MET A 1 1.39 12.98 -14.79
N THR A 2 0.21 12.64 -15.31
CA THR A 2 -0.99 12.43 -14.49
C THR A 2 -0.95 11.02 -13.90
N LEU A 3 -1.61 10.81 -12.76
CA LEU A 3 -1.73 9.45 -12.21
C LEU A 3 -2.44 8.51 -13.21
N GLU A 4 -3.42 9.01 -13.98
CA GLU A 4 -4.11 8.25 -15.02
C GLU A 4 -3.15 7.73 -16.09
N TRP A 5 -2.21 8.57 -16.54
CA TRP A 5 -1.20 8.15 -17.50
C TRP A 5 -0.29 7.07 -16.90
N CYS A 6 0.11 7.23 -15.63
CA CYS A 6 0.93 6.23 -14.93
C CYS A 6 0.22 4.89 -14.76
N ARG A 7 -1.13 4.87 -14.70
CA ARG A 7 -1.94 3.67 -14.49
C ARG A 7 -2.13 2.84 -15.76
N LYS A 8 -2.11 3.46 -16.94
CA LYS A 8 -2.38 2.77 -18.22
C LYS A 8 -1.60 1.46 -18.42
N PRO A 9 -0.31 1.33 -18.03
CA PRO A 9 0.43 0.07 -18.13
C PRO A 9 -0.09 -1.04 -17.20
N ASP A 10 -0.74 -0.69 -16.09
CA ASP A 10 -1.24 -1.64 -15.09
C ASP A 10 -2.68 -2.10 -15.37
N VAL A 11 -3.41 -1.42 -16.26
CA VAL A 11 -4.78 -1.78 -16.63
C VAL A 11 -4.80 -3.20 -17.21
N GLY A 12 -5.68 -4.04 -16.66
CA GLY A 12 -5.81 -5.45 -17.02
C GLY A 12 -4.94 -6.41 -16.18
N LEU A 13 -4.05 -5.91 -15.32
CA LEU A 13 -3.38 -6.76 -14.33
C LEU A 13 -4.38 -7.28 -13.28
N PRO A 14 -4.10 -8.45 -12.67
CA PRO A 14 -4.84 -8.91 -11.49
C PRO A 14 -4.88 -7.84 -10.41
N ARG A 15 -6.09 -7.49 -9.97
CA ARG A 15 -6.30 -6.55 -8.86
C ARG A 15 -6.19 -7.32 -7.54
N PRO A 16 -5.40 -6.84 -6.57
CA PRO A 16 -5.22 -7.53 -5.29
C PRO A 16 -6.48 -7.50 -4.42
N ASP A 17 -6.68 -8.52 -3.61
CA ASP A 17 -7.74 -8.59 -2.59
C ASP A 17 -7.41 -7.87 -1.28
N LEU A 18 -6.13 -7.58 -1.09
CA LEU A 18 -5.60 -6.78 0.00
C LEU A 18 -4.31 -6.09 -0.44
N CYS A 19 -4.23 -4.79 -0.20
CA CYS A 19 -3.01 -4.01 -0.29
C CYS A 19 -2.65 -3.48 1.11
N VAL A 20 -1.57 -3.99 1.69
CA VAL A 20 -1.11 -3.54 3.01
C VAL A 20 -0.19 -2.33 2.85
N PHE A 21 -0.67 -1.16 3.25
CA PHE A 21 0.12 0.06 3.27
C PHE A 21 0.78 0.23 4.64
N LEU A 22 2.07 -0.05 4.69
CA LEU A 22 2.93 0.13 5.86
C LEU A 22 3.29 1.61 6.00
N ASP A 23 2.53 2.33 6.83
CA ASP A 23 2.73 3.75 7.05
C ASP A 23 3.79 3.98 8.12
N ILE A 24 4.88 4.66 7.75
CA ILE A 24 5.95 5.04 8.65
C ILE A 24 6.29 6.50 8.44
N SER A 25 6.55 7.24 9.52
CA SER A 25 7.04 8.61 9.42
C SER A 25 8.45 8.64 8.82
N ALA A 26 8.78 9.69 8.06
CA ALA A 26 10.13 9.85 7.51
C ALA A 26 11.20 9.87 8.63
N ASP A 27 10.85 10.44 9.80
CA ASP A 27 11.73 10.51 10.96
C ASP A 27 12.01 9.12 11.57
N ASP A 28 11.00 8.24 11.60
CA ASP A 28 11.18 6.87 12.10
C ASP A 28 11.86 5.96 11.08
N ALA A 29 11.60 6.16 9.79
CA ALA A 29 12.31 5.46 8.71
C ALA A 29 13.81 5.82 8.73
N ALA A 30 14.15 7.10 8.96
CA ALA A 30 15.54 7.55 9.04
C ALA A 30 16.33 6.88 10.18
N LYS A 31 15.67 6.51 11.29
CA LYS A 31 16.31 5.83 12.42
C LYS A 31 16.69 4.37 12.13
N ARG A 32 16.10 3.73 11.13
CA ARG A 32 16.29 2.29 10.82
C ARG A 32 17.58 1.99 10.04
N GLY A 33 18.34 3.03 9.68
CA GLY A 33 19.62 2.93 8.97
C GLY A 33 19.44 2.76 7.46
N GLY A 34 20.34 3.35 6.67
CA GLY A 34 20.30 3.31 5.19
C GLY A 34 19.63 4.51 4.53
N TYR A 35 18.86 5.31 5.28
CA TYR A 35 18.16 6.49 4.76
C TYR A 35 19.13 7.55 4.19
N GLY A 36 19.00 7.85 2.90
CA GLY A 36 19.79 8.82 2.14
C GLY A 36 20.79 8.19 1.16
N THR A 37 20.83 6.87 1.03
CA THR A 37 21.72 6.15 0.09
C THR A 37 21.05 5.79 -1.23
N GLU A 38 19.72 5.68 -1.28
CA GLU A 38 18.95 5.42 -2.49
C GLU A 38 18.37 6.70 -3.13
N LYS A 39 18.18 6.65 -4.45
CA LYS A 39 17.76 7.79 -5.30
C LYS A 39 16.45 8.47 -4.84
N TYR A 40 15.62 7.76 -4.09
CA TYR A 40 14.29 8.19 -3.66
C TYR A 40 14.18 8.50 -2.16
N GLU A 41 15.29 8.47 -1.43
CA GLU A 41 15.36 8.78 0.01
C GLU A 41 15.55 10.28 0.27
N LYS A 42 14.77 11.12 -0.44
CA LYS A 42 14.64 12.54 -0.15
C LYS A 42 13.28 12.81 0.48
N LYS A 43 13.26 13.59 1.56
CA LYS A 43 12.04 13.90 2.30
C LYS A 43 10.93 14.46 1.40
N GLU A 44 11.25 15.40 0.52
CA GLU A 44 10.25 16.00 -0.38
C GLU A 44 9.62 14.98 -1.33
N MET A 45 10.39 13.95 -1.72
CA MET A 45 9.87 12.88 -2.55
C MET A 45 8.97 11.93 -1.77
N GLN A 46 9.36 11.57 -0.54
CA GLN A 46 8.55 10.72 0.34
C GLN A 46 7.22 11.39 0.69
N ASP A 47 7.23 12.69 0.98
CA ASP A 47 6.01 13.48 1.23
C ASP A 47 5.08 13.46 0.01
N ARG A 48 5.63 13.71 -1.19
CA ARG A 48 4.85 13.62 -2.43
C ARG A 48 4.31 12.23 -2.69
N VAL A 49 5.09 11.18 -2.44
CA VAL A 49 4.65 9.78 -2.60
C VAL A 49 3.48 9.49 -1.66
N ARG A 50 3.53 9.97 -0.42
CA ARG A 50 2.44 9.83 0.55
C ARG A 50 1.15 10.49 0.05
N GLU A 51 1.22 11.73 -0.45
CA GLU A 51 0.06 12.43 -1.01
C GLU A 51 -0.55 11.67 -2.20
N LEU A 52 0.29 11.07 -3.06
CA LEU A 52 -0.19 10.25 -4.17
C LEU A 52 -0.87 8.98 -3.68
N PHE A 53 -0.34 8.30 -2.67
CA PHE A 53 -1.00 7.15 -2.06
C PHE A 53 -2.33 7.51 -1.39
N GLU A 54 -2.43 8.68 -0.75
CA GLU A 54 -3.70 9.18 -0.23
C GLU A 54 -4.71 9.44 -1.33
N THR A 55 -4.26 10.00 -2.46
CA THR A 55 -5.09 10.18 -3.64
C THR A 55 -5.57 8.84 -4.22
N LEU A 56 -4.72 7.82 -4.23
CA LEU A 56 -5.07 6.45 -4.65
C LEU A 56 -6.11 5.82 -3.69
N MET A 57 -5.88 5.94 -2.39
CA MET A 57 -6.81 5.44 -1.37
C MET A 57 -8.16 6.17 -1.37
N GLY A 58 -8.23 7.40 -1.89
CA GLY A 58 -9.49 8.13 -2.10
C GLY A 58 -10.30 7.66 -3.32
N ARG A 59 -9.78 6.73 -4.12
CA ARG A 59 -10.43 6.16 -5.32
C ARG A 59 -10.92 4.74 -5.05
N LYS A 60 -11.29 4.02 -6.12
CA LYS A 60 -11.80 2.63 -6.05
C LYS A 60 -10.82 1.68 -5.35
N GLU A 61 -9.53 1.95 -5.44
CA GLU A 61 -8.48 1.16 -4.79
C GLU A 61 -8.57 1.20 -3.27
N GLY A 62 -9.12 2.26 -2.68
CA GLY A 62 -9.26 2.38 -1.23
C GLY A 62 -9.95 1.19 -0.56
N GLU A 63 -10.81 0.48 -1.30
CA GLU A 63 -11.48 -0.74 -0.84
C GLU A 63 -10.52 -1.91 -0.56
N ASP A 64 -9.36 -1.93 -1.23
CA ASP A 64 -8.36 -2.99 -1.06
C ASP A 64 -7.30 -2.62 -0.03
N PHE A 65 -7.18 -1.34 0.33
CA PHE A 65 -6.10 -0.86 1.18
C PHE A 65 -6.40 -1.05 2.67
N VAL A 66 -5.41 -1.57 3.40
CA VAL A 66 -5.36 -1.48 4.86
C VAL A 66 -4.09 -0.74 5.28
N ARG A 67 -4.25 0.27 6.15
CA ARG A 67 -3.15 1.06 6.69
C ARG A 67 -2.66 0.45 8.00
N ILE A 68 -1.39 0.10 8.06
CA ILE A 68 -0.74 -0.42 9.26
C ILE A 68 0.39 0.51 9.64
N ASP A 69 0.34 1.02 10.87
CA ASP A 69 1.44 1.78 11.47
C ASP A 69 2.67 0.87 11.59
N ALA A 70 3.66 1.17 10.76
CA ALA A 70 4.93 0.47 10.67
C ALA A 70 5.99 1.09 11.59
N GLY A 71 5.68 2.14 12.35
CA GLY A 71 6.55 2.72 13.39
C GLY A 71 6.62 1.90 14.68
N ALA A 72 5.64 1.01 14.90
CA ALA A 72 5.60 0.08 16.03
C ALA A 72 6.72 -0.98 15.98
N SER A 73 6.76 -1.87 16.99
CA SER A 73 7.72 -2.97 17.02
C SER A 73 7.48 -3.97 15.88
N LEU A 74 8.53 -4.68 15.45
CA LEU A 74 8.44 -5.70 14.40
C LEU A 74 7.35 -6.73 14.70
N GLU A 75 7.26 -7.19 15.94
CA GLU A 75 6.30 -8.19 16.39
C GLU A 75 4.85 -7.67 16.28
N GLU A 76 4.61 -6.43 16.68
CA GLU A 76 3.28 -5.81 16.58
C GLU A 76 2.86 -5.61 15.13
N VAL A 77 3.77 -5.11 14.28
CA VAL A 77 3.51 -4.93 12.84
C VAL A 77 3.23 -6.29 12.20
N GLN A 78 4.08 -7.30 12.46
CA GLN A 78 3.89 -8.65 11.93
C GLN A 78 2.54 -9.24 12.35
N LYS A 79 2.15 -9.07 13.61
CA LYS A 79 0.86 -9.57 14.12
C LYS A 79 -0.32 -8.90 13.41
N LYS A 80 -0.26 -7.58 13.19
CA LYS A 80 -1.30 -6.83 12.45
C LYS A 80 -1.38 -7.26 11.00
N VAL A 81 -0.23 -7.36 10.30
CA VAL A 81 -0.17 -7.82 8.91
C VAL A 81 -0.77 -9.20 8.78
N LYS A 82 -0.36 -10.14 9.65
CA LYS A 82 -0.89 -11.50 9.65
C LYS A 82 -2.40 -11.52 9.85
N HIS A 83 -2.90 -10.76 10.84
CA HIS A 83 -4.33 -10.68 11.10
C HIS A 83 -5.14 -10.20 9.89
N GLU A 84 -4.66 -9.16 9.20
CA GLU A 84 -5.32 -8.61 8.01
C GLU A 84 -5.29 -9.57 6.82
N VAL A 85 -4.17 -10.28 6.63
CA VAL A 85 -4.03 -11.29 5.58
C VAL A 85 -4.94 -12.49 5.85
N ASP A 86 -4.93 -13.03 7.07
CA ASP A 86 -5.77 -14.17 7.45
C ASP A 86 -7.25 -13.84 7.22
N ARG A 87 -7.68 -12.63 7.63
CA ARG A 87 -9.05 -12.13 7.40
C ARG A 87 -9.39 -12.01 5.91
N CYS A 88 -8.44 -11.57 5.08
CA CYS A 88 -8.63 -11.46 3.64
C CYS A 88 -8.81 -12.85 3.01
N ILE A 89 -7.96 -13.81 3.34
CA ILE A 89 -8.04 -15.19 2.84
C ILE A 89 -9.38 -15.81 3.22
N GLU A 90 -9.79 -15.71 4.49
CA GLU A 90 -11.08 -16.22 4.95
C GLU A 90 -12.27 -15.60 4.21
N ARG A 91 -12.19 -14.30 3.89
CA ARG A 91 -13.22 -13.60 3.11
C ARG A 91 -13.25 -14.12 1.67
N VAL A 92 -12.09 -14.22 1.02
CA VAL A 92 -11.98 -14.69 -0.37
C VAL A 92 -12.52 -16.11 -0.49
N ASP A 93 -12.13 -17.01 0.42
CA ASP A 93 -12.58 -18.40 0.42
C ASP A 93 -14.08 -18.53 0.69
N ARG A 94 -14.62 -17.72 1.62
CA ARG A 94 -16.05 -17.75 1.98
C ARG A 94 -16.94 -17.21 0.86
N GLU A 95 -16.48 -16.17 0.17
CA GLU A 95 -17.27 -15.44 -0.83
C GLU A 95 -17.00 -15.92 -2.26
N ASP A 96 -16.07 -16.86 -2.45
CA ASP A 96 -15.63 -17.39 -3.76
C ASP A 96 -15.36 -16.26 -4.76
N LEU A 97 -14.56 -15.28 -4.32
CA LEU A 97 -14.38 -14.04 -5.05
C LEU A 97 -13.72 -14.32 -6.41
N ALA A 98 -14.39 -13.85 -7.47
CA ALA A 98 -13.85 -13.93 -8.83
C ALA A 98 -12.62 -13.02 -8.97
N LEU A 99 -11.73 -13.39 -9.91
CA LEU A 99 -10.57 -12.58 -10.26
C LEU A 99 -11.01 -11.16 -10.67
N ARG A 100 -10.54 -10.17 -9.92
CA ARG A 100 -10.72 -8.75 -10.24
C ARG A 100 -9.53 -8.26 -11.06
N VAL A 101 -9.76 -7.22 -11.86
CA VAL A 101 -8.72 -6.59 -12.68
C VAL A 101 -8.62 -5.10 -12.39
N VAL A 102 -7.44 -4.54 -12.64
CA VAL A 102 -7.20 -3.10 -12.58
C VAL A 102 -7.93 -2.44 -13.75
N GLU A 103 -8.90 -1.57 -13.44
CA GLU A 103 -9.71 -0.83 -14.43
C GLU A 103 -9.17 0.58 -14.67
N GLU A 104 -9.67 1.29 -15.67
CA GLU A 104 -9.40 2.72 -15.82
C GLU A 104 -10.07 3.54 -14.70
N TRP A 105 -9.61 4.77 -14.47
CA TRP A 105 -10.24 5.71 -13.54
C TRP A 105 -11.16 6.70 -14.23
#